data_AF-A0A7S3GHW3-F1
#
_entry.id   AF-A0A7S3GHW3-F1
#
_cell.length_a   1.000
_cell.length_b   1.000
_cell.length_c   1.000
_cell.angle_alpha   90.00
_cell.angle_beta   90.00
_cell.angle_gamma   90.00
#
_symmetry.space_group_name_H-M   'P 1'
#
loop_
_entity.id
_entity.type
_entity.pdbx_description
1 polymer ?
#
loop_
_entity_poly.entity_id
_entity_poly.type
_entity_poly.pdbx_seq_one_letter_code
_entity_poly.pdbx_strand_id
1 'polypeptide(L)'
;EALAVPFVSPHVSPKGTETFSDSFSPLCMSSIPNFRDVSLGGELFAPDILYRGPNPVSYGEDQYFKFFSEKGVKTLVDLRSDDEFSQMMSRLREKESPVLAMVEEMQKQGHYHKCFLTSKNFIRKVAISTAPLYWQALFYTSYLFGFRNYARRIAFSRVMTLLEQKRHLGLYKDFLQISGSSIVKALRAISNPANFPIAFFCMQGKDRTGLLSMLIMHITGASEEQV
;
A
#
# COMPACT_ATOMS: atom_id res chain seq x y z
N GLU A 1 25.81 29.05 37.69
CA GLU A 1 24.50 28.41 37.43
C GLU A 1 24.43 28.05 35.95
N ALA A 2 24.13 26.85 35.46
CA ALA A 2 23.82 25.56 36.05
C ALA A 2 24.28 24.47 35.06
N LEU A 3 25.22 23.64 35.53
CA LEU A 3 25.29 22.18 35.45
C LEU A 3 24.58 21.44 34.29
N ALA A 4 25.40 20.81 33.44
CA ALA A 4 25.02 19.72 32.55
C ALA A 4 24.65 18.46 33.34
N VAL A 5 23.51 17.84 33.03
CA VAL A 5 23.10 16.54 33.56
C VAL A 5 23.03 15.54 32.39
N PRO A 6 23.74 14.40 32.43
CA PRO A 6 23.64 13.37 31.40
C PRO A 6 22.37 12.54 31.61
N PHE A 7 21.65 12.28 30.51
CA PHE A 7 20.48 11.40 30.48
C PHE A 7 20.93 9.93 30.62
N VAL A 8 20.58 9.31 31.75
CA VAL A 8 20.80 7.90 32.04
C VAL A 8 19.55 7.13 31.62
N SER A 9 19.67 6.23 30.64
CA SER A 9 18.61 5.28 30.30
C SER A 9 18.54 4.16 31.34
N PRO A 10 17.36 3.82 31.90
CA PRO A 10 17.22 2.65 32.75
C PRO A 10 17.14 1.38 31.89
N HIS A 11 18.18 0.55 31.99
CA HIS A 11 18.12 -0.85 31.58
C HIS A 11 17.17 -1.59 32.52
N VAL A 12 16.02 -2.02 32.01
CA VAL A 12 15.15 -3.01 32.68
C VAL A 12 15.17 -4.27 31.84
N SER A 13 15.82 -5.31 32.36
CA SER A 13 15.80 -6.66 31.78
C SER A 13 14.52 -7.39 32.21
N PRO A 14 13.72 -7.98 31.30
CA PRO A 14 12.72 -8.95 31.68
C PRO A 14 13.37 -10.34 31.81
N LYS A 15 13.38 -10.87 33.04
CA LYS A 15 13.48 -12.32 33.30
C LYS A 15 12.13 -12.96 32.99
N GLY A 16 12.13 -14.10 32.32
CA GLY A 16 10.94 -14.95 32.19
C GLY A 16 10.90 -15.73 30.88
N THR A 17 11.58 -16.87 30.86
CA THR A 17 11.44 -17.92 29.85
C THR A 17 10.07 -18.57 29.95
N GLU A 18 9.22 -18.37 28.94
CA GLU A 18 8.20 -19.35 28.58
C GLU A 18 8.47 -19.80 27.14
N THR A 19 8.81 -21.08 27.02
CA THR A 19 9.11 -21.79 25.79
C THR A 19 7.82 -22.07 25.03
N PHE A 20 7.54 -21.33 23.96
CA PHE A 20 6.56 -21.74 22.96
C PHE A 20 7.29 -22.59 21.90
N SER A 21 6.81 -23.83 21.74
CA SER A 21 7.38 -24.87 20.91
C SER A 21 7.38 -24.54 19.41
N ASP A 22 8.53 -24.81 18.78
CA ASP A 22 8.81 -24.79 17.34
C ASP A 22 7.76 -25.49 16.45
N SER A 23 7.29 -24.79 15.40
CA SER A 23 6.97 -25.41 14.09
C SER A 23 6.62 -24.41 12.96
N PHE A 24 7.25 -23.22 12.93
CA PHE A 24 7.23 -22.38 11.73
C PHE A 24 8.63 -22.35 11.13
N SER A 25 8.85 -23.06 10.02
CA SER A 25 10.10 -22.93 9.27
C SER A 25 10.23 -21.48 8.76
N PRO A 26 11.21 -20.68 9.21
CA PRO A 26 11.36 -19.30 8.80
C PRO A 26 12.14 -19.28 7.48
N LEU A 27 11.45 -19.50 6.36
CA LEU A 27 11.93 -18.93 5.11
C LEU A 27 11.84 -17.41 5.28
N CYS A 28 13.00 -16.78 5.38
CA CYS A 28 13.21 -15.38 5.74
C CYS A 28 12.15 -14.43 5.15
N MET A 29 11.11 -14.11 5.92
CA MET A 29 10.32 -12.90 5.72
C MET A 29 11.21 -11.63 5.78
N SER A 30 12.47 -11.75 6.22
CA SER A 30 13.41 -10.66 6.41
C SER A 30 14.05 -10.11 5.13
N SER A 31 13.93 -10.77 3.97
CA SER A 31 14.61 -10.29 2.75
C SER A 31 13.82 -9.20 2.01
N ILE A 32 12.49 -9.20 2.14
CA ILE A 32 11.62 -8.22 1.48
C ILE A 32 11.16 -7.18 2.50
N PRO A 33 11.63 -5.92 2.42
CA PRO A 33 11.28 -4.90 3.42
C PRO A 33 9.77 -4.62 3.44
N ASN A 34 9.21 -4.41 4.62
CA ASN A 34 7.78 -4.16 4.86
C ASN A 34 6.83 -5.30 4.44
N PHE A 35 7.36 -6.47 4.04
CA PHE A 35 6.54 -7.65 3.81
C PHE A 35 6.26 -8.37 5.12
N ARG A 36 5.00 -8.70 5.41
CA ARG A 36 4.60 -9.47 6.60
C ARG A 36 3.18 -10.00 6.48
N ASP A 37 2.89 -11.03 7.25
CA ASP A 37 1.52 -11.43 7.56
C ASP A 37 0.89 -10.38 8.49
N VAL A 38 -0.37 -10.02 8.21
CA VAL A 38 -1.15 -9.08 9.02
C VAL A 38 -1.54 -9.71 10.35
N SER A 39 -1.64 -11.04 10.43
CA SER A 39 -1.92 -11.78 11.67
C SER A 39 -0.86 -11.62 12.76
N LEU A 40 0.37 -11.25 12.40
CA LEU A 40 1.45 -11.03 13.37
C LEU A 40 1.19 -9.86 14.33
N GLY A 41 0.14 -9.05 14.11
CA GLY A 41 -0.32 -7.99 15.01
C GLY A 41 -1.30 -8.45 16.10
N GLY A 42 -1.71 -9.72 16.14
CA GLY A 42 -2.58 -10.25 17.20
C GLY A 42 -3.38 -11.51 16.79
N GLU A 43 -4.01 -12.17 17.76
CA GLU A 43 -4.73 -13.45 17.57
C GLU A 43 -6.03 -13.38 16.74
N LEU A 44 -6.35 -12.21 16.17
CA LEU A 44 -7.62 -11.98 15.46
C LEU A 44 -7.68 -12.59 14.06
N PHE A 45 -6.52 -12.89 13.46
CA PHE A 45 -6.44 -13.50 12.14
C PHE A 45 -5.75 -14.84 12.25
N ALA A 46 -6.28 -15.85 11.55
CA ALA A 46 -5.53 -17.09 11.38
C ALA A 46 -4.21 -16.77 10.65
N PRO A 47 -3.09 -17.40 11.04
CA PRO A 47 -1.83 -17.22 10.35
C PRO A 47 -1.92 -17.68 8.90
N ASP A 48 -1.07 -17.12 8.05
CA ASP A 48 -0.89 -17.47 6.64
C ASP A 48 -2.12 -17.21 5.73
N ILE A 49 -3.03 -16.31 6.10
CA ILE A 49 -4.19 -15.97 5.27
C ILE A 49 -4.09 -14.60 4.59
N LEU A 50 -3.47 -13.60 5.25
CA LEU A 50 -3.54 -12.20 4.83
C LEU A 50 -2.16 -11.53 4.90
N TYR A 51 -1.57 -11.25 3.75
CA TYR A 51 -0.25 -10.65 3.66
C TYR A 51 -0.29 -9.19 3.19
N ARG A 52 0.69 -8.41 3.63
CA ARG A 52 0.96 -7.05 3.13
C ARG A 52 2.40 -6.91 2.68
N GLY A 53 2.65 -6.07 1.67
CA GLY A 53 4.02 -5.84 1.20
C GLY A 53 4.22 -4.65 0.26
N PRO A 54 5.47 -4.41 -0.17
CA PRO A 54 5.79 -3.46 -1.24
C PRO A 54 5.48 -4.01 -2.64
N ASN A 55 5.83 -3.22 -3.65
CA ASN A 55 5.72 -3.60 -5.05
C ASN A 55 6.59 -4.83 -5.36
N PRO A 56 6.04 -5.88 -6.00
CA PRO A 56 6.80 -7.08 -6.38
C PRO A 56 8.03 -6.81 -7.27
N VAL A 57 7.99 -5.76 -8.09
CA VAL A 57 9.08 -5.41 -9.02
C VAL A 57 10.26 -4.70 -8.36
N SER A 58 10.03 -4.00 -7.25
CA SER A 58 11.04 -3.11 -6.67
C SER A 58 12.06 -3.83 -5.77
N TYR A 59 11.75 -5.04 -5.31
CA TYR A 59 12.51 -5.72 -4.24
C TYR A 59 12.89 -7.17 -4.58
N GLY A 60 13.09 -7.47 -5.86
CA GLY A 60 13.48 -8.81 -6.32
C GLY A 60 12.25 -9.65 -6.70
N GLU A 61 11.90 -9.62 -7.99
CA GLU A 61 10.73 -10.30 -8.56
C GLU A 61 10.75 -11.81 -8.29
N ASP A 62 11.93 -12.44 -8.32
CA ASP A 62 12.10 -13.87 -8.06
C ASP A 62 11.77 -14.26 -6.61
N GLN A 63 12.09 -13.39 -5.65
CA GLN A 63 11.79 -13.62 -4.24
C GLN A 63 10.28 -13.54 -4.00
N TYR A 64 9.62 -12.58 -4.64
CA TYR A 64 8.16 -12.46 -4.62
C TYR A 64 7.47 -13.67 -5.22
N PHE A 65 7.95 -14.12 -6.38
CA PHE A 65 7.40 -15.29 -7.06
C PHE A 65 7.55 -16.57 -6.23
N LYS A 66 8.75 -16.79 -5.69
CA LYS A 66 9.04 -17.92 -4.80
C LYS A 66 8.12 -17.89 -3.59
N PHE A 67 7.98 -16.73 -2.94
CA PHE A 67 7.13 -16.58 -1.78
C PHE A 67 5.64 -16.82 -2.09
N PHE A 68 5.08 -16.23 -3.15
CA PHE A 68 3.67 -16.46 -3.50
C PHE A 68 3.40 -17.91 -3.88
N SER A 69 4.36 -18.57 -4.50
CA SER A 69 4.26 -20.00 -4.81
C SER A 69 4.31 -20.85 -3.55
N GLU A 70 5.23 -20.56 -2.61
CA GLU A 70 5.39 -21.30 -1.35
C GLU A 70 4.21 -21.12 -0.41
N LYS A 71 3.70 -19.89 -0.26
CA LYS A 71 2.54 -19.58 0.59
C LYS A 71 1.20 -19.81 -0.11
N GLY A 72 1.21 -20.19 -1.39
CA GLY A 72 0.00 -20.43 -2.17
C GLY A 72 -0.90 -19.20 -2.27
N VAL A 73 -0.32 -18.00 -2.40
CA VAL A 73 -1.09 -16.75 -2.50
C VAL A 73 -1.97 -16.82 -3.74
N LYS A 74 -3.28 -16.83 -3.51
CA LYS A 74 -4.29 -16.99 -4.54
C LYS A 74 -4.69 -15.66 -5.16
N THR A 75 -4.82 -14.62 -4.33
CA THR A 75 -5.38 -13.33 -4.75
C THR A 75 -4.43 -12.17 -4.44
N LEU A 76 -4.36 -11.21 -5.36
CA LEU A 76 -3.60 -9.97 -5.22
C LEU A 76 -4.48 -8.73 -5.24
N VAL A 77 -4.20 -7.79 -4.35
CA VAL A 77 -4.86 -6.47 -4.30
C VAL A 77 -3.82 -5.37 -4.49
N ASP A 78 -3.88 -4.68 -5.62
CA ASP A 78 -2.97 -3.59 -5.95
C ASP A 78 -3.58 -2.23 -5.56
N LEU A 79 -2.95 -1.57 -4.58
CA LEU A 79 -3.37 -0.28 -4.03
C LEU A 79 -2.73 0.93 -4.73
N ARG A 80 -1.88 0.70 -5.74
CA ARG A 80 -1.13 1.78 -6.41
C ARG A 80 -2.00 2.65 -7.31
N SER A 81 -1.42 3.59 -8.02
CA SER A 81 -2.11 4.29 -9.11
C SER A 81 -2.12 3.47 -10.40
N ASP A 82 -3.00 3.85 -11.32
CA ASP A 82 -3.03 3.32 -12.70
C ASP A 82 -1.68 3.52 -13.43
N ASP A 83 -1.02 4.66 -13.19
CA ASP A 83 0.27 4.97 -13.78
C ASP A 83 1.39 4.10 -13.19
N GLU A 84 1.41 3.89 -11.86
CA GLU A 84 2.34 2.98 -11.19
C GLU A 84 2.12 1.52 -11.63
N PHE A 85 0.87 1.09 -11.80
CA PHE A 85 0.55 -0.23 -12.33
C PHE A 85 1.04 -0.41 -13.77
N SER A 86 0.78 0.57 -14.63
CA SER A 86 1.21 0.54 -16.03
C SER A 86 2.73 0.48 -16.15
N GLN A 87 3.46 1.26 -15.33
CA GLN A 87 4.92 1.22 -15.26
C GLN A 87 5.44 -0.15 -14.78
N MET A 88 4.79 -0.75 -13.78
CA MET A 88 5.14 -2.11 -13.34
C MET A 88 4.97 -3.12 -14.46
N MET A 89 3.83 -3.11 -15.16
CA MET A 89 3.58 -4.05 -16.25
C MET A 89 4.53 -3.86 -17.43
N SER A 90 4.95 -2.62 -17.73
CA SER A 90 6.00 -2.35 -18.73
C SER A 90 7.32 -3.00 -18.34
N ARG A 91 7.77 -2.77 -17.10
CA ARG A 91 9.03 -3.33 -16.59
C ARG A 91 9.02 -4.86 -16.57
N LEU A 92 7.90 -5.46 -16.17
CA LEU A 92 7.74 -6.91 -16.17
C LEU A 92 7.83 -7.49 -17.59
N ARG A 93 7.26 -6.80 -18.59
CA ARG A 93 7.37 -7.17 -20.01
C ARG A 93 8.78 -7.01 -20.55
N GLU A 94 9.42 -5.88 -20.28
CA GLU A 94 10.79 -5.59 -20.73
C GLU A 94 11.81 -6.62 -20.20
N LYS A 95 11.60 -7.12 -18.99
CA LYS A 95 12.45 -8.14 -18.36
C LYS A 95 12.03 -9.59 -18.64
N GLU A 96 10.92 -9.81 -19.33
CA GLU A 96 10.31 -11.13 -19.52
C GLU A 96 10.15 -11.91 -18.18
N SER A 97 9.71 -11.19 -17.15
CA SER A 97 9.66 -11.71 -15.79
C SER A 97 8.62 -12.83 -15.62
N PRO A 98 8.92 -13.91 -14.87
CA PRO A 98 7.93 -14.95 -14.58
C PRO A 98 6.72 -14.42 -13.80
N VAL A 99 6.89 -13.30 -13.07
CA VAL A 99 5.80 -12.60 -12.36
C VAL A 99 4.76 -12.06 -13.34
N LEU A 100 5.14 -11.72 -14.57
CA LEU A 100 4.21 -11.23 -15.59
C LEU A 100 3.10 -12.25 -15.88
N ALA A 101 3.49 -13.49 -16.20
CA ALA A 101 2.56 -14.56 -16.54
C ALA A 101 1.61 -14.86 -15.38
N MET A 102 2.13 -14.89 -14.16
CA MET A 102 1.33 -15.06 -12.94
C MET A 102 0.30 -13.94 -12.77
N VAL A 103 0.71 -12.67 -12.91
CA VAL A 103 -0.19 -11.52 -12.78
C VAL A 103 -1.27 -11.55 -13.86
N GLU A 104 -0.91 -11.84 -15.12
CA GLU A 104 -1.86 -11.93 -16.23
C GLU A 104 -2.85 -13.08 -16.04
N GLU A 105 -2.41 -14.22 -15.52
CA GLU A 105 -3.28 -15.35 -15.22
C GLU A 105 -4.24 -15.03 -14.06
N MET A 106 -3.74 -14.44 -12.96
CA MET A 106 -4.60 -13.96 -11.87
C MET A 106 -5.61 -12.92 -12.36
N GLN A 107 -5.25 -12.05 -13.30
CA GLN A 107 -6.18 -11.11 -13.92
C GLN A 107 -7.28 -11.83 -14.71
N LYS A 108 -6.96 -12.88 -15.48
CA LYS A 108 -7.94 -13.67 -16.23
C LYS A 108 -8.90 -14.42 -15.30
N GLN A 109 -8.36 -14.97 -14.21
CA GLN A 109 -9.14 -15.73 -13.22
C GLN A 109 -9.94 -14.82 -12.26
N GLY A 110 -9.76 -13.51 -12.32
CA GLY A 110 -10.44 -12.56 -11.43
C GLY A 110 -9.83 -12.44 -10.03
N HIS A 111 -8.65 -13.03 -9.82
CA HIS A 111 -7.88 -13.00 -8.56
C HIS A 111 -6.86 -11.84 -8.49
N TYR A 112 -6.91 -10.89 -9.42
CA TYR A 112 -6.14 -9.65 -9.36
C TYR A 112 -7.05 -8.43 -9.28
N HIS A 113 -7.08 -7.78 -8.13
CA HIS A 113 -7.94 -6.63 -7.86
C HIS A 113 -7.16 -5.32 -7.93
N LYS A 114 -7.43 -4.53 -8.98
CA LYS A 114 -6.96 -3.15 -9.12
C LYS A 114 -7.78 -2.23 -8.23
N CYS A 115 -7.27 -1.90 -7.04
CA CYS A 115 -7.94 -1.10 -6.00
C CYS A 115 -7.19 0.21 -5.80
N PHE A 116 -7.10 1.02 -6.86
CA PHE A 116 -6.18 2.14 -6.90
C PHE A 116 -6.55 3.26 -5.91
N LEU A 117 -5.75 3.45 -4.85
CA LEU A 117 -5.98 4.50 -3.85
C LEU A 117 -5.59 5.89 -4.37
N THR A 118 -4.67 5.97 -5.32
CA THR A 118 -4.17 7.23 -5.93
C THR A 118 -4.52 7.30 -7.41
N SER A 119 -5.80 7.23 -7.75
CA SER A 119 -6.25 7.25 -9.16
C SER A 119 -6.17 8.65 -9.81
N LYS A 120 -6.35 8.73 -11.13
CA LYS A 120 -6.50 10.02 -11.85
C LYS A 120 -7.63 10.88 -11.25
N ASN A 121 -8.71 10.23 -10.79
CA ASN A 121 -9.81 10.91 -10.09
C ASN A 121 -9.39 11.49 -8.74
N PHE A 122 -8.50 10.80 -8.02
CA PHE A 122 -7.91 11.31 -6.79
C PHE A 122 -7.15 12.61 -7.07
N ILE A 123 -6.25 12.60 -8.05
CA ILE A 123 -5.49 13.81 -8.45
C ILE A 123 -6.44 14.92 -8.91
N ARG A 124 -7.45 14.61 -9.73
CA ARG A 124 -8.44 15.61 -10.17
C ARG A 124 -9.19 16.25 -8.99
N LYS A 125 -9.62 15.45 -8.02
CA LYS A 125 -10.33 15.96 -6.83
C LYS A 125 -9.40 16.76 -5.93
N VAL A 126 -8.22 16.24 -5.61
CA VAL A 126 -7.26 16.89 -4.71
C VAL A 126 -6.63 18.13 -5.31
N ALA A 127 -6.23 18.11 -6.59
CA ALA A 127 -5.39 19.14 -7.18
C ALA A 127 -6.17 20.19 -7.98
N ILE A 128 -7.25 19.79 -8.65
CA ILE A 128 -7.98 20.64 -9.60
C ILE A 128 -9.30 21.10 -9.00
N SER A 129 -10.12 20.20 -8.48
CA SER A 129 -11.50 20.52 -8.06
C SER A 129 -11.55 21.41 -6.81
N THR A 130 -10.53 21.32 -5.95
CA THR A 130 -10.34 22.18 -4.77
C THR A 130 -9.51 23.43 -5.07
N ALA A 131 -9.01 23.59 -6.31
CA ALA A 131 -8.20 24.74 -6.66
C ALA A 131 -9.05 26.00 -6.85
N PRO A 132 -8.50 27.19 -6.56
CA PRO A 132 -9.14 28.45 -6.94
C PRO A 132 -9.54 28.48 -8.41
N LEU A 133 -10.62 29.19 -8.74
CA LEU A 133 -11.18 29.24 -10.09
C LEU A 133 -10.15 29.64 -11.16
N TYR A 134 -9.21 30.55 -10.85
CA TYR A 134 -8.17 30.95 -11.79
C TYR A 134 -7.21 29.81 -12.16
N TRP A 135 -6.87 28.93 -11.20
CA TRP A 135 -6.06 27.73 -11.46
C TRP A 135 -6.84 26.71 -12.28
N GLN A 136 -8.13 26.54 -12.01
CA GLN A 136 -8.99 25.67 -12.82
C GLN A 136 -9.08 26.18 -14.25
N ALA A 137 -9.33 27.47 -14.43
CA ALA A 137 -9.36 28.12 -15.73
C ALA A 137 -8.04 27.91 -16.46
N LEU A 138 -6.89 28.19 -15.82
CA LEU A 138 -5.57 27.98 -16.40
C LEU A 138 -5.33 26.51 -16.80
N PHE A 139 -5.74 25.55 -15.97
CA PHE A 139 -5.60 24.12 -16.28
C PHE A 139 -6.42 23.71 -17.51
N TYR A 140 -7.71 24.09 -17.57
CA TYR A 140 -8.59 23.70 -18.67
C TYR A 140 -8.27 24.44 -19.97
N THR A 141 -7.93 25.72 -19.92
CA THR A 141 -7.50 26.47 -21.13
C THR A 141 -6.21 25.89 -21.68
N SER A 142 -5.23 25.57 -20.83
CA SER A 142 -4.00 24.90 -21.27
C SER A 142 -4.27 23.56 -21.95
N TYR A 143 -5.26 22.81 -21.47
CA TYR A 143 -5.68 21.56 -22.12
C TYR A 143 -6.38 21.81 -23.47
N LEU A 144 -7.27 22.81 -23.53
CA LEU A 144 -8.01 23.19 -24.74
C LEU A 144 -7.08 23.61 -25.88
N PHE A 145 -6.02 24.36 -25.57
CA PHE A 145 -5.02 24.81 -26.55
C PHE A 145 -3.88 23.80 -26.81
N GLY A 146 -4.00 22.56 -26.32
CA GLY A 146 -3.03 21.49 -26.60
C GLY A 146 -1.76 21.51 -25.75
N PHE A 147 -1.62 22.43 -24.80
CA PHE A 147 -0.48 22.53 -23.87
C PHE A 147 -0.56 21.51 -22.72
N ARG A 148 -0.67 20.22 -23.06
CA ARG A 148 -0.88 19.11 -22.11
C ARG A 148 0.22 19.02 -21.04
N ASN A 149 1.49 19.22 -21.42
CA ASN A 149 2.60 19.17 -20.47
C ASN A 149 2.56 20.34 -19.47
N TYR A 150 2.11 21.51 -19.92
CA TYR A 150 1.95 22.66 -19.05
C TYR A 150 0.78 22.45 -18.07
N ALA A 151 -0.36 21.95 -18.55
CA ALA A 151 -1.50 21.57 -17.68
C ALA A 151 -1.10 20.52 -16.61
N ARG A 152 -0.29 19.53 -16.98
CA ARG A 152 0.27 18.55 -16.01
C ARG A 152 1.17 19.20 -14.97
N ARG A 153 2.04 20.12 -15.38
CA ARG A 153 2.92 20.87 -14.45
C ARG A 153 2.11 21.73 -13.48
N ILE A 154 1.03 22.35 -13.93
CA ILE A 154 0.09 23.08 -13.07
C ILE A 154 -0.53 22.16 -12.03
N ALA A 155 -1.10 21.04 -12.46
CA ALA A 155 -1.70 20.06 -11.56
C ALA A 155 -0.67 19.53 -10.55
N PHE A 156 0.53 19.20 -11.03
CA PHE A 156 1.62 18.71 -10.19
C PHE A 156 2.08 19.75 -9.17
N SER A 157 2.29 21.00 -9.57
CA SER A 157 2.66 22.10 -8.67
C SER A 157 1.62 22.26 -7.55
N ARG A 158 0.33 22.21 -7.89
CA ARG A 158 -0.76 22.26 -6.91
C ARG A 158 -0.73 21.07 -5.95
N VAL A 159 -0.53 19.85 -6.45
CA VAL A 159 -0.38 18.66 -5.59
C VAL A 159 0.78 18.86 -4.62
N MET A 160 1.95 19.29 -5.10
CA MET A 160 3.13 19.46 -4.25
C MET A 160 2.90 20.51 -3.17
N THR A 161 2.32 21.67 -3.49
CA THR A 161 1.96 22.69 -2.49
C THR A 161 0.97 22.16 -1.47
N LEU A 162 -0.03 21.40 -1.89
CA LEU A 162 -1.02 20.83 -0.97
C LEU A 162 -0.39 19.77 -0.07
N LEU A 163 0.51 18.92 -0.59
CA LEU A 163 1.23 17.93 0.21
C LEU A 163 2.12 18.60 1.26
N GLU A 164 2.79 19.69 0.90
CA GLU A 164 3.60 20.48 1.83
C GLU A 164 2.76 21.09 2.94
N GLN A 165 1.60 21.68 2.61
CA GLN A 165 0.70 22.29 3.58
C GLN A 165 -0.02 21.27 4.48
N LYS A 166 -0.52 20.19 3.88
CA LYS A 166 -1.35 19.18 4.58
C LYS A 166 -0.53 18.22 5.45
N ARG A 167 0.79 18.14 5.24
CA ARG A 167 1.67 17.10 5.79
C ARG A 167 1.07 15.71 5.55
N HIS A 168 1.55 14.69 6.26
CA HIS A 168 1.06 13.32 6.08
C HIS A 168 -0.41 13.16 6.48
N LEU A 169 -0.85 13.80 7.58
CA LEU A 169 -2.20 13.61 8.12
C LEU A 169 -3.30 14.03 7.12
N GLY A 170 -3.14 15.18 6.45
CA GLY A 170 -4.15 15.61 5.47
C GLY A 170 -4.18 14.71 4.23
N LEU A 171 -3.05 14.11 3.84
CA LEU A 171 -3.02 13.12 2.76
C LEU A 171 -3.77 11.84 3.15
N TYR A 172 -3.61 11.35 4.38
CA TYR A 172 -4.37 10.20 4.86
C TYR A 172 -5.88 10.47 4.90
N LYS A 173 -6.30 11.67 5.33
CA LYS A 173 -7.71 12.09 5.25
C LYS A 173 -8.22 12.11 3.82
N ASP A 174 -7.43 12.64 2.88
CA ASP A 174 -7.79 12.64 1.46
C ASP A 174 -7.96 11.20 0.92
N PHE A 175 -7.08 10.25 1.29
CA PHE A 175 -7.25 8.85 0.90
C PHE A 175 -8.59 8.27 1.35
N LEU A 176 -8.97 8.50 2.60
CA LEU A 176 -10.23 8.00 3.15
C LEU A 176 -11.45 8.65 2.47
N GLN A 177 -11.43 9.98 2.30
CA GLN A 177 -12.58 10.73 1.76
C GLN A 177 -12.78 10.54 0.26
N ILE A 178 -11.68 10.39 -0.50
CA ILE A 178 -11.73 10.40 -1.97
C ILE A 178 -11.72 8.99 -2.54
N SER A 179 -10.98 8.07 -1.91
CA SER A 179 -10.72 6.73 -2.44
C SER A 179 -11.61 5.65 -1.81
N GLY A 180 -12.73 6.04 -1.20
CA GLY A 180 -13.67 5.13 -0.54
C GLY A 180 -14.13 3.97 -1.44
N SER A 181 -14.36 4.20 -2.73
CA SER A 181 -14.73 3.11 -3.66
C SER A 181 -13.61 2.08 -3.84
N SER A 182 -12.35 2.51 -3.89
CA SER A 182 -11.19 1.63 -3.96
C SER A 182 -10.98 0.86 -2.67
N ILE A 183 -11.19 1.52 -1.52
CA ILE A 183 -11.12 0.88 -0.19
C ILE A 183 -12.21 -0.18 -0.07
N VAL A 184 -13.47 0.14 -0.41
CA VAL A 184 -14.58 -0.82 -0.41
C VAL A 184 -14.30 -2.00 -1.34
N LYS A 185 -13.73 -1.76 -2.52
CA LYS A 185 -13.35 -2.83 -3.45
C LYS A 185 -12.29 -3.76 -2.84
N ALA A 186 -11.28 -3.20 -2.17
CA ALA A 186 -10.25 -3.98 -1.48
C ALA A 186 -10.85 -4.79 -0.31
N LEU A 187 -11.66 -4.16 0.53
CA LEU A 187 -12.32 -4.83 1.65
C LEU A 187 -13.25 -5.95 1.18
N ARG A 188 -14.00 -5.75 0.09
CA ARG A 188 -14.84 -6.81 -0.50
C ARG A 188 -14.01 -8.01 -0.98
N ALA A 189 -12.86 -7.76 -1.60
CA ALA A 189 -11.96 -8.83 -2.01
C ALA A 189 -11.42 -9.61 -0.81
N ILE A 190 -11.06 -8.91 0.26
CA ILE A 190 -10.53 -9.52 1.50
C ILE A 190 -11.63 -10.25 2.29
N SER A 191 -12.87 -9.78 2.25
CA SER A 191 -14.00 -10.42 2.94
C SER A 191 -14.50 -11.71 2.28
N ASN A 192 -14.03 -12.04 1.07
CA ASN A 192 -14.48 -13.23 0.36
C ASN A 192 -13.56 -14.42 0.67
N PRO A 193 -14.05 -15.48 1.35
CA PRO A 193 -13.22 -16.64 1.70
C PRO A 193 -12.58 -17.33 0.49
N ALA A 194 -13.22 -17.26 -0.69
CA ALA A 194 -12.69 -17.85 -1.92
C ALA A 194 -11.41 -17.16 -2.43
N ASN A 195 -11.03 -16.01 -1.88
CA ASN A 195 -9.86 -15.26 -2.28
C ASN A 195 -8.61 -15.55 -1.43
N PHE A 196 -8.74 -16.25 -0.31
CA PHE A 196 -7.58 -16.57 0.54
C PHE A 196 -6.73 -17.72 -0.04
N PRO A 197 -5.40 -17.72 0.23
CA PRO A 197 -4.62 -16.64 0.86
C PRO A 197 -4.49 -15.40 -0.04
N ILE A 198 -4.53 -14.20 0.55
CA ILE A 198 -4.55 -12.93 -0.17
C ILE A 198 -3.37 -12.03 0.23
N ALA A 199 -2.78 -11.35 -0.75
CA ALA A 199 -1.75 -10.34 -0.49
C ALA A 199 -2.15 -8.99 -1.08
N PHE A 200 -1.98 -7.92 -0.31
CA PHE A 200 -2.19 -6.55 -0.78
C PHE A 200 -0.90 -5.73 -0.71
N PHE A 201 -0.68 -4.88 -1.72
CA PHE A 201 0.56 -4.14 -1.82
C PHE A 201 0.36 -2.73 -2.38
N CYS A 202 1.36 -1.87 -2.14
CA CYS A 202 1.48 -0.58 -2.81
C CYS A 202 2.87 -0.44 -3.41
N MET A 203 3.49 0.75 -3.41
CA MET A 203 4.87 0.89 -3.86
C MET A 203 5.88 0.42 -2.80
N GLN A 204 5.81 0.98 -1.59
CA GLN A 204 6.78 0.71 -0.51
C GLN A 204 6.23 -0.20 0.61
N GLY A 205 4.94 -0.54 0.58
CA GLY A 205 4.35 -1.34 1.65
C GLY A 205 4.15 -0.58 2.98
N LYS A 206 4.24 0.75 2.97
CA LYS A 206 4.11 1.61 4.16
C LYS A 206 2.73 2.31 4.25
N ASP A 207 2.52 3.39 3.51
CA ASP A 207 1.37 4.31 3.73
C ASP A 207 0.02 3.72 3.28
N ARG A 208 -0.13 3.41 1.98
CA ARG A 208 -1.41 2.91 1.41
C ARG A 208 -1.81 1.54 1.95
N THR A 209 -0.82 0.64 2.10
CA THR A 209 -1.01 -0.67 2.74
C THR A 209 -1.22 -0.52 4.24
N GLY A 210 -0.56 0.43 4.91
CA GLY A 210 -0.76 0.75 6.32
C GLY A 210 -2.19 1.18 6.60
N LEU A 211 -2.71 2.10 5.80
CA LEU A 211 -4.10 2.55 5.90
C LEU A 211 -5.08 1.38 5.75
N LEU A 212 -4.89 0.52 4.76
CA LEU A 212 -5.78 -0.63 4.57
C LEU A 212 -5.65 -1.65 5.71
N SER A 213 -4.43 -1.91 6.20
CA SER A 213 -4.20 -2.81 7.34
C SER A 213 -4.91 -2.29 8.59
N MET A 214 -4.73 -1.00 8.89
CA MET A 214 -5.36 -0.33 10.04
C MET A 214 -6.88 -0.43 9.96
N LEU A 215 -7.49 -0.19 8.79
CA LEU A 215 -8.92 -0.36 8.60
C LEU A 215 -9.38 -1.81 8.84
N ILE A 216 -8.65 -2.79 8.28
CA ILE A 216 -8.98 -4.21 8.46
C ILE A 216 -8.93 -4.58 9.93
N MET A 217 -7.83 -4.27 10.61
CA MET A 217 -7.61 -4.61 12.02
C MET A 217 -8.67 -3.96 12.93
N HIS A 218 -8.99 -2.68 12.73
CA HIS A 218 -10.07 -2.05 13.50
C HIS A 218 -11.45 -2.67 13.23
N ILE A 219 -11.77 -3.01 11.98
CA ILE A 219 -13.07 -3.63 11.64
C ILE A 219 -13.19 -5.02 12.25
N THR A 220 -12.08 -5.75 12.38
CA THR A 220 -12.05 -7.08 13.02
C THR A 220 -11.93 -7.03 14.54
N GLY A 221 -11.93 -5.85 15.16
CA GLY A 221 -11.94 -5.69 16.61
C GLY A 221 -10.56 -5.64 17.28
N ALA A 222 -9.49 -5.34 16.54
CA ALA A 222 -8.18 -5.10 17.13
C ALA A 222 -8.19 -3.85 18.02
N SER A 223 -7.42 -3.90 19.11
CA SER A 223 -7.18 -2.74 19.96
C SER A 223 -6.30 -1.71 19.25
N GLU A 224 -6.33 -0.45 19.69
CA GLU A 224 -5.47 0.60 19.14
C GLU A 224 -3.97 0.29 19.30
N GLU A 225 -3.58 -0.50 20.31
CA GLU A 225 -2.19 -0.91 20.52
C GLU A 225 -1.75 -2.01 19.56
N GLN A 226 -2.69 -2.87 19.12
CA GLN A 226 -2.42 -3.91 18.13
C GLN A 226 -2.26 -3.35 16.71
N VAL A 227 -2.94 -2.24 16.40
CA VAL A 227 -3.01 -1.60 15.08
C VAL A 227 -1.74 -0.83 14.72
#